data_AF-A0A7R9LZB1-F1
#
_entry.id   AF-A0A7R9LZB1-F1
#
_cell.length_a   1.000
_cell.length_b   1.000
_cell.length_c   1.000
_cell.angle_alpha   90.00
_cell.angle_beta   90.00
_cell.angle_gamma   90.00
#
_symmetry.space_group_name_H-M   'P 1'
#
loop_
_entity.id
_entity.type
_entity.pdbx_description
1 polymer ?
#
loop_
_entity_poly.entity_id
_entity_poly.type
_entity_poly.pdbx_seq_one_letter_code
_entity_poly.pdbx_strand_id
1 'polypeptide(L)'
;RVFRISDHDIDSEDCLTVSERQRVLLFQLESLHSIERGVLFGYPNVKLYPGQSILQVCQRENIITEYFPLHESSTLDELKKKWCFSWKKQPIHDIRNYFGEKIAFYFAFLEFYTYSLLIPGLFGFFHFLFLDEMNIFCALFYMLWIPVFLGQWKRKSNDLAFRWGTIGDVQLEGPRPTFRGKTMKTDPITKQLT
;
A
#
# COMPACT_ATOMS: atom_id res chain seq x y z
N ARG A 1 22.19 -22.25 17.96
CA ARG A 1 22.47 -22.58 16.55
C ARG A 1 22.71 -21.24 15.85
N VAL A 2 23.98 -20.84 15.75
CA VAL A 2 24.39 -19.53 15.20
C VAL A 2 24.26 -19.63 13.68
N PHE A 3 23.36 -18.84 13.09
CA PHE A 3 23.30 -18.70 11.64
C PHE A 3 24.54 -17.92 11.20
N ARG A 4 25.56 -18.65 10.72
CA ARG A 4 26.67 -18.07 9.98
C ARG A 4 26.14 -17.74 8.58
N ILE A 5 25.86 -16.46 8.34
CA ILE A 5 25.59 -15.94 7.01
C ILE A 5 26.90 -16.12 6.22
N SER A 6 26.84 -16.86 5.13
CA SER A 6 27.98 -17.04 4.23
C SER A 6 28.05 -15.80 3.36
N ASP A 7 29.13 -15.02 3.48
CA ASP A 7 29.45 -13.84 2.67
C ASP A 7 29.83 -14.23 1.23
N HIS A 8 28.93 -14.93 0.53
CA HIS A 8 29.05 -15.15 -0.91
C HIS A 8 28.05 -14.24 -1.62
N ASP A 9 28.57 -13.14 -2.16
CA ASP A 9 27.97 -12.36 -3.26
C ASP A 9 26.48 -12.04 -3.12
N ILE A 10 26.10 -11.43 -2.00
CA ILE A 10 24.88 -10.62 -1.98
C ILE A 10 25.27 -9.30 -2.63
N ASP A 11 25.00 -9.13 -3.93
CA ASP A 11 25.00 -7.82 -4.56
C ASP A 11 24.11 -6.91 -3.70
N SER A 12 24.72 -6.00 -2.95
CA SER A 12 24.05 -5.18 -1.94
C SER A 12 22.93 -4.32 -2.53
N GLU A 13 22.94 -4.13 -3.85
CA GLU A 13 21.91 -3.42 -4.59
C GLU A 13 20.56 -4.15 -4.58
N ASP A 14 20.51 -5.48 -4.47
CA ASP A 14 19.25 -6.26 -4.58
C ASP A 14 18.55 -6.54 -3.23
N CYS A 15 19.10 -6.05 -2.12
CA CYS A 15 18.49 -6.27 -0.81
C CYS A 15 17.14 -5.55 -0.65
N LEU A 16 16.94 -4.42 -1.35
CA LEU A 16 15.69 -3.64 -1.30
C LEU A 16 14.98 -3.69 -2.65
N THR A 17 13.68 -3.95 -2.61
CA THR A 17 12.83 -3.89 -3.82
C THR A 17 12.67 -2.45 -4.31
N VAL A 18 12.28 -2.27 -5.58
CA VAL A 18 12.03 -0.94 -6.18
C VAL A 18 11.02 -0.15 -5.35
N SER A 19 9.93 -0.79 -4.91
CA SER A 19 8.90 -0.14 -4.09
C SER A 19 9.43 0.28 -2.71
N GLU A 20 10.29 -0.51 -2.08
CA GLU A 20 10.91 -0.18 -0.80
C GLU A 20 11.91 0.96 -0.91
N ARG A 21 12.76 0.97 -1.95
CA ARG A 21 13.71 2.07 -2.21
C ARG A 21 12.97 3.39 -2.37
N GLN A 22 11.92 3.41 -3.21
CA GLN A 22 11.10 4.60 -3.42
C GLN A 22 10.39 5.05 -2.14
N ARG A 23 9.89 4.11 -1.33
CA ARG A 23 9.26 4.39 -0.04
C ARG A 23 10.24 5.00 0.97
N VAL A 24 11.46 4.46 1.06
CA VAL A 24 12.49 4.99 1.97
C VAL A 24 12.89 6.40 1.55
N LEU A 25 13.07 6.64 0.26
CA LEU A 25 13.36 7.99 -0.26
C LEU A 25 12.23 8.97 0.04
N LEU A 26 10.98 8.56 -0.18
CA LEU A 26 9.82 9.37 0.17
C LEU A 26 9.77 9.68 1.66
N PHE A 27 9.98 8.67 2.50
CA PHE A 27 10.02 8.84 3.95
C PHE A 27 11.13 9.82 4.37
N GLN A 28 12.32 9.73 3.78
CA GLN A 28 13.41 10.67 4.04
C GLN A 28 13.02 12.10 3.65
N LEU A 29 12.43 12.30 2.47
CA LEU A 29 11.97 13.62 2.01
C LEU A 29 10.88 14.20 2.93
N GLU A 30 9.93 13.39 3.38
CA GLU A 30 8.87 13.81 4.30
C GLU A 30 9.41 14.10 5.70
N SER A 31 10.46 13.38 6.12
CA SER A 31 11.15 13.60 7.40
C SER A 31 12.01 14.87 7.46
N LEU A 32 12.15 15.60 6.35
CA LEU A 32 12.86 16.87 6.32
C LEU A 32 12.04 17.96 7.02
N HIS A 33 12.43 18.26 8.26
CA HIS A 33 11.81 19.29 9.10
C HIS A 33 12.76 20.48 9.29
N SER A 34 12.19 21.69 9.37
CA SER A 34 12.96 22.88 9.72
C SER A 34 13.46 22.79 11.16
N ILE A 35 14.77 22.95 11.38
CA ILE A 35 15.36 22.89 12.72
C ILE A 35 15.15 24.22 13.46
N GLU A 36 15.31 25.34 12.75
CA GLU A 36 15.24 26.68 13.31
C GLU A 36 14.10 27.49 12.69
N ARG A 37 13.79 28.64 13.31
CA ARG A 37 12.93 29.66 12.70
C ARG A 37 13.73 30.39 11.63
N GLY A 38 13.22 30.38 10.41
CA GLY A 38 13.89 31.02 9.29
C GLY A 38 12.93 31.39 8.16
N VAL A 39 13.48 32.03 7.14
CA VAL A 39 12.82 32.15 5.84
C VAL A 39 13.36 31.09 4.91
N LEU A 40 12.53 30.58 4.01
CA LEU A 40 13.00 29.69 2.98
C LEU A 40 13.99 30.44 2.07
N PHE A 41 15.13 29.83 1.77
CA PHE A 41 16.15 30.44 0.90
C PHE A 41 15.55 30.83 -0.45
N GLY A 42 15.74 32.08 -0.86
CA GLY A 42 15.19 32.63 -2.11
C GLY A 42 13.73 33.10 -2.04
N TYR A 43 12.99 32.78 -0.97
CA TYR A 43 11.56 33.13 -0.82
C TYR A 43 11.30 33.87 0.50
N PRO A 44 11.49 35.21 0.55
CA PRO A 44 11.37 35.98 1.79
C PRO A 44 9.94 36.00 2.36
N ASN A 45 8.93 35.73 1.54
CA ASN A 45 7.52 35.68 1.96
C ASN A 45 7.16 34.38 2.69
N VAL A 46 8.02 33.35 2.60
CA VAL A 46 7.74 32.01 3.13
C VAL A 46 8.49 31.83 4.44
N LYS A 47 7.75 31.91 5.55
CA LYS A 47 8.27 31.70 6.90
C LYS A 47 8.22 30.22 7.26
N LEU A 48 9.33 29.71 7.79
CA LEU A 48 9.47 28.35 8.31
C LEU A 48 9.43 28.36 9.84
N TYR A 49 8.66 27.45 10.41
CA TYR A 49 8.57 27.21 11.85
C TYR A 49 9.32 25.92 12.22
N PRO A 50 9.95 25.85 13.41
CA PRO A 50 10.75 24.70 13.83
C PRO A 50 9.87 23.47 13.99
N GLY A 51 10.26 22.32 13.44
CA GLY A 51 9.45 21.09 13.42
C GLY A 51 8.45 21.01 12.26
N GLN A 52 8.37 22.01 11.39
CA GLN A 52 7.50 21.96 10.20
C GLN A 52 8.19 21.21 9.04
N SER A 53 7.46 20.33 8.35
CA SER A 53 7.96 19.65 7.15
C SER A 53 8.20 20.64 6.01
N ILE A 54 9.43 20.65 5.48
CA ILE A 54 9.86 21.57 4.42
C ILE A 54 9.13 21.24 3.11
N LEU A 55 8.98 19.94 2.81
CA LEU A 55 8.33 19.46 1.60
C LEU A 55 6.88 19.96 1.50
N GLN A 56 6.13 19.88 2.61
CA GLN A 56 4.75 20.36 2.69
C GLN A 56 4.65 21.87 2.47
N VAL A 57 5.62 22.66 2.97
CA VAL A 57 5.65 24.11 2.74
C VAL A 57 5.93 24.42 1.28
N CYS A 58 6.89 23.73 0.66
CA CYS A 58 7.22 23.92 -0.74
C CYS A 58 6.05 23.56 -1.67
N GLN A 59 5.28 22.51 -1.35
CA GLN A 59 4.06 22.16 -2.07
C GLN A 59 2.96 23.23 -1.89
N ARG A 60 2.77 23.72 -0.66
CA ARG A 60 1.76 24.75 -0.35
C ARG A 60 1.99 26.04 -1.14
N GLU A 61 3.25 26.47 -1.23
CA GLU A 61 3.64 27.70 -1.92
C GLU A 61 3.81 27.49 -3.44
N ASN A 62 3.47 26.30 -3.97
CA ASN A 62 3.67 25.90 -5.36
C ASN A 62 5.11 26.07 -5.86
N ILE A 63 6.09 25.97 -4.97
CA ILE A 63 7.52 25.94 -5.32
C ILE A 63 7.86 24.57 -5.91
N ILE A 64 7.26 23.52 -5.33
CA ILE A 64 7.27 22.16 -5.89
C ILE A 64 5.84 21.88 -6.36
N THR A 65 5.67 21.66 -7.66
CA THR A 65 4.36 21.31 -8.24
C THR A 65 3.94 19.91 -7.82
N GLU A 66 4.72 18.90 -8.19
CA GLU A 66 4.45 17.49 -7.89
C GLU A 66 5.77 16.72 -7.77
N TYR A 67 5.76 15.63 -7.01
CA TYR A 67 6.83 14.64 -6.99
C TYR A 67 6.21 13.25 -7.18
N PHE A 68 6.83 12.43 -8.01
CA PHE A 68 6.38 11.06 -8.27
C PHE A 68 7.60 10.15 -8.50
N PRO A 69 7.49 8.86 -8.12
CA PRO A 69 8.56 7.91 -8.39
C PRO A 69 8.71 7.67 -9.89
N LEU A 70 9.96 7.51 -10.34
CA LEU A 70 10.25 7.11 -11.72
C LEU A 70 10.03 5.59 -11.87
N HIS A 71 9.40 5.18 -12.98
CA HIS A 71 9.23 3.78 -13.32
C HIS A 71 10.49 3.20 -13.96
N GLU A 72 10.80 1.95 -13.60
CA GLU A 72 11.85 1.17 -14.23
C GLU A 72 11.24 0.29 -15.35
N SER A 73 11.55 0.63 -16.60
CA SER A 73 10.90 0.04 -17.77
C SER A 73 11.21 -1.44 -17.98
N SER A 74 12.45 -1.87 -17.68
CA SER A 74 12.91 -3.26 -17.78
C SER A 74 12.06 -4.20 -16.90
N THR A 75 11.96 -3.90 -15.60
CA THR A 75 11.21 -4.71 -14.64
C THR A 75 9.71 -4.69 -14.92
N LEU A 76 9.18 -3.55 -15.40
CA LEU A 76 7.77 -3.41 -15.73
C LEU A 76 7.40 -4.25 -16.96
N ASP A 77 8.25 -4.29 -17.98
CA ASP A 77 8.02 -5.11 -19.17
C ASP A 77 8.04 -6.61 -18.86
N GLU A 78 8.92 -7.06 -17.97
CA GLU A 78 8.94 -8.44 -17.49
C GLU A 78 7.67 -8.78 -16.69
N LEU A 79 7.27 -7.91 -15.77
CA LEU A 79 6.03 -8.07 -15.00
C LEU A 79 4.82 -8.13 -15.93
N LYS A 80 4.76 -7.25 -16.93
CA LYS A 80 3.67 -7.21 -17.92
C LYS A 80 3.60 -8.50 -18.74
N LYS A 81 4.73 -9.03 -19.18
CA LYS A 81 4.80 -10.33 -19.89
C LYS A 81 4.27 -11.47 -19.02
N LYS A 82 4.67 -11.53 -17.75
CA LYS A 82 4.23 -12.56 -16.81
C LYS A 82 2.75 -12.43 -16.43
N TRP A 83 2.24 -11.21 -16.30
CA TRP A 83 0.92 -10.95 -15.75
C TRP A 83 -0.17 -10.84 -16.82
N CYS A 84 0.00 -10.01 -17.85
CA CYS A 84 -1.06 -9.74 -18.83
C CYS A 84 -1.15 -10.82 -19.92
N PHE A 85 -0.04 -11.46 -20.25
CA PHE A 85 0.02 -12.44 -21.34
C PHE A 85 -0.03 -13.90 -20.84
N SER A 86 -0.18 -14.11 -19.53
CA SER A 86 -0.29 -15.44 -18.94
C SER A 86 -1.68 -15.70 -18.39
N TRP A 87 -2.23 -16.88 -18.69
CA TRP A 87 -3.48 -17.39 -18.12
C TRP A 87 -3.26 -18.02 -16.72
N LYS A 88 -2.07 -17.83 -16.14
CA LYS A 88 -1.69 -18.36 -14.84
C LYS A 88 -2.25 -17.48 -13.71
N LYS A 89 -2.19 -18.02 -12.50
CA LYS A 89 -2.45 -17.30 -11.25
C LYS A 89 -1.68 -15.97 -11.21
N GLN A 90 -2.30 -14.91 -10.70
CA GLN A 90 -1.66 -13.59 -10.68
C GLN A 90 -0.37 -13.59 -9.85
N PRO A 91 0.74 -13.02 -10.35
CA PRO A 91 2.01 -12.97 -9.62
C PRO A 91 2.01 -11.84 -8.58
N ILE A 92 1.22 -12.01 -7.51
CA ILE A 92 1.01 -10.97 -6.48
C ILE A 92 2.33 -10.51 -5.81
N HIS A 93 3.30 -11.42 -5.65
CA HIS A 93 4.60 -11.07 -5.07
C HIS A 93 5.42 -10.11 -5.95
N ASP A 94 5.40 -10.31 -7.28
CA ASP A 94 6.12 -9.43 -8.21
C ASP A 94 5.44 -8.06 -8.28
N ILE A 95 4.09 -8.04 -8.25
CA ILE A 95 3.29 -6.80 -8.16
C ILE A 95 3.64 -6.05 -6.87
N ARG A 96 3.77 -6.74 -5.73
CA ARG A 96 4.20 -6.14 -4.47
C ARG A 96 5.58 -5.51 -4.58
N ASN A 97 6.57 -6.24 -5.09
CA ASN A 97 7.95 -5.76 -5.12
C ASN A 97 8.09 -4.49 -5.98
N TYR A 98 7.29 -4.37 -7.04
CA TYR A 98 7.31 -3.21 -7.93
C TYR A 98 6.40 -2.05 -7.48
N PHE A 99 5.14 -2.31 -7.12
CA PHE A 99 4.15 -1.27 -6.80
C PHE A 99 3.93 -1.05 -5.29
N GLY A 100 4.39 -1.96 -4.45
CA GLY A 100 4.18 -1.95 -3.01
C GLY A 100 2.94 -2.73 -2.55
N GLU A 101 2.82 -2.86 -1.24
CA GLU A 101 1.82 -3.70 -0.56
C GLU A 101 0.40 -3.22 -0.76
N LYS A 102 0.15 -1.90 -0.79
CA LYS A 102 -1.20 -1.34 -0.95
C LYS A 102 -1.83 -1.78 -2.28
N ILE A 103 -1.06 -1.68 -3.37
CA ILE A 103 -1.50 -2.08 -4.71
C ILE A 103 -1.56 -3.60 -4.84
N ALA A 104 -0.60 -4.33 -4.27
CA ALA A 104 -0.64 -5.79 -4.27
C ALA A 104 -1.84 -6.35 -3.49
N PHE A 105 -2.22 -5.74 -2.36
CA PHE A 105 -3.43 -6.12 -1.61
C PHE A 105 -4.70 -5.93 -2.44
N TYR A 106 -4.79 -4.86 -3.22
CA TYR A 106 -5.90 -4.63 -4.12
C TYR A 106 -6.02 -5.74 -5.16
N PHE A 107 -4.94 -6.10 -5.85
CA PHE A 107 -4.97 -7.17 -6.84
C PHE A 107 -5.20 -8.55 -6.22
N ALA A 108 -4.65 -8.81 -5.03
CA ALA A 108 -4.92 -10.03 -4.29
C ALA A 108 -6.40 -10.17 -3.89
N PHE A 109 -7.03 -9.06 -3.47
CA PHE A 109 -8.46 -9.02 -3.22
C PHE A 109 -9.27 -9.24 -4.49
N LEU A 110 -8.88 -8.61 -5.59
CA LEU A 110 -9.53 -8.75 -6.87
C LEU A 110 -9.52 -10.21 -7.34
N GLU A 111 -8.36 -10.86 -7.32
CA GLU A 111 -8.24 -12.28 -7.66
C GLU A 111 -9.15 -13.14 -6.77
N PHE A 112 -9.09 -12.92 -5.46
CA PHE A 112 -9.93 -13.66 -4.50
C PHE A 112 -11.43 -13.43 -4.74
N TYR A 113 -11.83 -12.20 -5.04
CA TYR A 113 -13.21 -11.83 -5.31
C TYR A 113 -13.72 -12.48 -6.61
N THR A 114 -12.93 -12.46 -7.68
CA THR A 114 -13.29 -13.09 -8.96
C THR A 114 -13.47 -14.60 -8.80
N TYR A 115 -12.58 -15.30 -8.10
CA TYR A 115 -12.74 -16.73 -7.84
C TYR A 115 -13.92 -17.04 -6.91
N SER A 116 -14.12 -16.21 -5.89
CA SER A 116 -15.26 -16.31 -4.98
C SER A 116 -16.58 -16.21 -5.73
N LEU A 117 -16.72 -15.25 -6.65
CA LEU A 117 -17.92 -15.03 -7.47
C LEU A 117 -18.30 -16.22 -8.37
N LEU A 118 -17.38 -17.13 -8.69
CA LEU A 118 -17.71 -18.33 -9.47
C LEU A 118 -18.73 -19.22 -8.75
N ILE A 119 -18.69 -19.32 -7.43
CA ILE A 119 -19.61 -20.15 -6.64
C ILE A 119 -21.06 -19.63 -6.71
N PRO A 120 -21.36 -18.36 -6.35
CA PRO A 120 -22.70 -17.81 -6.53
C PRO A 120 -23.09 -17.65 -8.00
N GLY A 121 -22.12 -17.41 -8.91
CA GLY A 121 -22.37 -17.35 -10.34
C GLY A 121 -22.87 -18.67 -10.91
N LEU A 122 -22.22 -19.79 -10.55
CA LEU A 122 -22.67 -21.13 -10.92
C LEU A 122 -24.02 -21.45 -10.28
N PHE A 123 -24.20 -21.16 -8.99
CA PHE A 123 -25.48 -21.38 -8.31
C PHE A 123 -26.63 -20.62 -8.98
N GLY A 124 -26.41 -19.34 -9.32
CA GLY A 124 -27.37 -18.52 -10.05
C GLY A 124 -27.67 -19.05 -11.45
N PHE A 125 -26.64 -19.51 -12.17
CA PHE A 125 -26.80 -20.13 -13.49
C PHE A 125 -27.61 -21.44 -13.42
N PHE A 126 -27.35 -22.31 -12.44
CA PHE A 126 -28.14 -23.52 -12.22
C PHE A 126 -29.58 -23.19 -11.82
N HIS A 127 -29.80 -22.19 -10.97
CA HIS A 127 -31.14 -21.74 -10.62
C HIS A 127 -31.90 -21.27 -11.87
N PHE A 128 -31.27 -20.45 -12.72
CA PHE A 128 -31.87 -19.97 -13.96
C PHE A 128 -32.30 -21.08 -14.93
N LEU A 129 -31.58 -22.20 -15.00
CA LEU A 129 -31.90 -23.30 -15.91
C LEU A 129 -32.96 -24.27 -15.38
N PHE A 130 -33.07 -24.45 -14.07
CA PHE A 130 -33.84 -25.55 -13.47
C PHE A 130 -34.99 -25.12 -12.55
N LEU A 131 -35.04 -23.86 -12.11
CA LEU A 131 -35.99 -23.38 -11.12
C LEU A 131 -36.70 -22.12 -11.63
N ASP A 132 -38.01 -22.22 -11.88
CA ASP A 132 -38.84 -21.10 -12.37
C ASP A 132 -39.26 -20.11 -11.25
N GLU A 133 -39.20 -20.52 -9.98
CA GLU A 133 -39.75 -19.77 -8.84
C GLU A 133 -38.66 -19.25 -7.89
N MET A 134 -38.86 -18.03 -7.38
CA MET A 134 -37.98 -17.40 -6.38
C MET A 134 -38.08 -18.13 -5.04
N ASN A 135 -37.09 -18.99 -4.77
CA ASN A 135 -37.11 -19.87 -3.61
C ASN A 135 -36.36 -19.25 -2.41
N ILE A 136 -36.90 -19.44 -1.20
CA ILE A 136 -36.26 -19.04 0.07
C ILE A 136 -34.84 -19.61 0.20
N PHE A 137 -34.58 -20.75 -0.44
CA PHE A 137 -33.25 -21.36 -0.49
C PHE A 137 -32.18 -20.46 -1.11
N CYS A 138 -32.52 -19.60 -2.07
CA CYS A 138 -31.57 -18.66 -2.67
C CYS A 138 -31.14 -17.60 -1.65
N ALA A 139 -32.09 -17.07 -0.87
CA ALA A 139 -31.79 -16.09 0.17
C ALA A 139 -30.93 -16.71 1.29
N LEU A 140 -31.25 -17.93 1.73
CA LEU A 140 -30.46 -18.66 2.73
C LEU A 140 -29.04 -18.95 2.23
N PHE A 141 -28.88 -19.30 0.96
CA PHE A 141 -27.56 -19.50 0.35
C PHE A 141 -26.71 -18.23 0.41
N TYR A 142 -27.23 -17.08 -0.05
CA TYR A 142 -26.47 -15.82 -0.01
C TYR A 142 -26.20 -15.33 1.42
N MET A 143 -27.14 -15.53 2.35
CA MET A 143 -26.96 -15.24 3.76
C MET A 143 -25.82 -16.04 4.40
N LEU A 144 -25.60 -17.27 3.97
CA LEU A 144 -24.45 -18.09 4.41
C LEU A 144 -23.18 -17.75 3.64
N TRP A 145 -23.30 -17.45 2.35
CA TRP A 145 -22.18 -17.17 1.47
C TRP A 145 -21.40 -15.91 1.87
N ILE A 146 -22.09 -14.81 2.17
CA ILE A 146 -21.44 -13.53 2.49
C ILE A 146 -20.52 -13.62 3.73
N PRO A 147 -20.97 -14.17 4.89
CA PRO A 147 -20.08 -14.37 6.03
C PRO A 147 -18.91 -15.32 5.75
N VAL A 148 -19.12 -16.37 4.95
CA VAL A 148 -18.05 -17.30 4.54
C VAL A 148 -17.01 -16.56 3.70
N PHE A 149 -17.44 -15.78 2.70
CA PHE A 149 -16.58 -14.95 1.87
C PHE A 149 -15.75 -13.98 2.71
N LEU A 150 -16.39 -13.20 3.60
CA LEU A 150 -15.72 -12.24 4.46
C LEU A 150 -14.74 -12.93 5.43
N GLY A 151 -15.13 -14.07 6.00
CA GLY A 151 -14.29 -14.85 6.91
C GLY A 151 -13.05 -15.41 6.21
N GLN A 152 -13.21 -15.94 4.98
CA GLN A 152 -12.10 -16.41 4.16
C GLN A 152 -11.18 -15.27 3.74
N TRP A 153 -11.73 -14.12 3.32
CA TRP A 153 -10.93 -12.95 2.99
C TRP A 153 -10.12 -12.46 4.19
N LYS A 154 -10.72 -12.39 5.38
CA LYS A 154 -10.01 -11.99 6.61
C LYS A 154 -8.82 -12.90 6.90
N ARG A 155 -8.98 -14.21 6.76
CA ARG A 155 -7.89 -15.18 6.90
C ARG A 155 -6.81 -14.98 5.84
N LYS A 156 -7.22 -14.80 4.58
CA LYS A 156 -6.29 -14.63 3.46
C LYS A 156 -5.51 -13.33 3.55
N SER A 157 -6.18 -12.24 3.91
CA SER A 157 -5.58 -10.93 4.13
C SER A 157 -4.54 -10.97 5.26
N ASN A 158 -4.85 -11.64 6.37
CA ASN A 158 -3.90 -11.83 7.46
C ASN A 158 -2.68 -12.69 7.05
N ASP A 159 -2.88 -13.77 6.28
CA ASP A 159 -1.79 -14.59 5.74
C ASP A 159 -0.85 -13.77 4.84
N LEU A 160 -1.41 -12.91 3.97
CA LEU A 160 -0.63 -12.01 3.11
C LEU A 160 0.11 -10.96 3.94
N ALA A 161 -0.55 -10.31 4.89
CA ALA A 161 0.08 -9.34 5.78
C ALA A 161 1.24 -9.97 6.58
N PHE A 162 1.07 -11.21 7.06
CA PHE A 162 2.11 -11.93 7.79
C PHE A 162 3.32 -12.20 6.91
N ARG A 163 3.09 -12.76 5.71
CA ARG A 163 4.17 -13.06 4.75
C ARG A 163 4.91 -11.81 4.30
N TRP A 164 4.22 -10.68 4.23
CA TRP A 164 4.80 -9.41 3.83
C TRP A 164 5.45 -8.64 4.98
N GLY A 165 5.28 -9.10 6.22
CA GLY A 165 5.84 -8.43 7.40
C GLY A 165 5.14 -7.12 7.74
N THR A 166 3.95 -6.86 7.18
CA THR A 166 3.17 -5.64 7.44
C THR A 166 2.12 -5.83 8.53
N ILE A 167 2.17 -6.93 9.29
CA ILE A 167 1.28 -7.12 10.44
C ILE A 167 1.64 -6.15 11.54
N GLY A 168 0.70 -5.28 11.89
CA GLY A 168 0.88 -4.31 12.96
C GLY A 168 1.78 -3.15 12.58
N ASP A 169 2.08 -2.97 11.28
CA ASP A 169 2.64 -1.71 10.79
C ASP A 169 1.58 -0.61 10.95
N VAL A 170 1.54 -0.02 12.14
CA VAL A 170 0.84 1.23 12.37
C VAL A 170 1.71 2.28 11.69
N GLN A 171 1.48 2.49 10.40
CA GLN A 171 1.95 3.71 9.75
C GLN A 171 1.40 4.86 10.59
N LEU A 172 2.26 5.44 11.43
CA LEU A 172 2.04 6.72 12.04
C LEU A 172 2.12 7.71 10.88
N GLU A 173 1.04 7.77 10.10
CA GLU A 173 0.90 8.73 9.02
C GLU A 173 1.14 10.10 9.64
N GLY A 174 2.15 10.80 9.13
CA GLY A 174 2.45 12.15 9.58
C GLY A 174 1.21 13.04 9.43
N PRO A 175 1.21 14.22 10.08
CA PRO A 175 0.12 15.17 9.91
C PRO A 175 -0.10 15.45 8.42
N ARG A 176 -1.34 15.30 7.95
CA ARG A 176 -1.70 15.58 6.55
C ARG A 176 -1.16 16.96 6.12
N PRO A 177 -0.75 17.16 4.86
CA PRO A 177 -0.14 18.43 4.40
C PRO A 177 -1.01 19.68 4.64
N THR A 178 -2.33 19.51 4.73
CA THR A 178 -3.30 20.58 4.98
C THR A 178 -3.62 20.79 6.47
N PHE A 179 -3.03 20.01 7.37
CA PHE A 179 -3.26 20.12 8.80
C PHE A 179 -2.66 21.41 9.35
N ARG A 180 -3.40 22.11 10.21
CA ARG A 180 -2.95 23.32 10.89
C ARG A 180 -3.16 23.18 12.39
N GLY A 181 -2.07 23.02 13.14
CA GLY A 181 -2.08 23.18 14.58
C GLY A 181 -2.15 24.67 14.96
N LYS A 182 -2.93 25.02 15.99
CA LYS A 182 -2.93 26.38 16.56
C LYS A 182 -1.62 26.72 17.26
N THR A 183 -0.96 25.69 17.80
CA THR A 183 0.33 25.75 18.48
C THR A 183 1.02 24.42 18.24
N MET A 184 2.32 24.44 17.96
CA MET A 184 3.11 23.21 17.99
C MET A 184 3.14 22.67 19.42
N LYS A 185 2.85 21.38 19.56
CA LYS A 185 2.90 20.67 20.84
C LYS A 185 3.67 19.38 20.64
N THR A 186 4.36 18.96 21.70
CA THR A 186 4.97 17.64 21.73
C THR A 186 3.86 16.60 21.73
N ASP A 187 3.86 15.72 20.75
CA ASP A 187 2.95 14.59 20.69
C ASP A 187 3.23 13.65 21.88
N PRO A 188 2.21 13.27 22.69
CA PRO A 188 2.39 12.42 23.86
C PRO A 188 2.88 10.99 23.53
N ILE A 189 2.70 10.53 22.30
CA ILE A 189 3.05 9.19 21.84
C ILE A 189 4.41 9.21 21.13
N THR A 190 4.56 10.07 20.11
CA THR A 190 5.79 10.10 19.30
C THR A 190 6.91 10.94 19.94
N LYS A 191 6.58 11.78 20.93
CA LYS A 191 7.48 12.77 21.55
C LYS A 191 8.09 13.76 20.56
N GLN A 192 7.58 13.83 19.33
CA GLN A 192 8.01 14.79 18.32
C GLN A 192 7.25 16.10 18.47
N LEU A 193 7.89 17.21 18.10
CA LEU A 193 7.22 18.51 18.00
C LEU A 193 6.42 18.55 16.71
N THR A 194 5.10 18.60 16.84
CA THR A 194 4.13 18.64 15.72
C THR A 194 3.18 19.82 15.85
#